data_AF-A0A2V8T5A0-F1
#
_entry.id   AF-A0A2V8T5A0-F1
#
_cell.length_a   1.000
_cell.length_b   1.000
_cell.length_c   1.000
_cell.angle_alpha   90.00
_cell.angle_beta   90.00
_cell.angle_gamma   90.00
#
_symmetry.space_group_name_H-M   'P 1'
#
loop_
_entity.id
_entity.type
_entity.pdbx_description
1 polymer ?
#
loop_
_entity_poly.entity_id
_entity_poly.type
_entity_poly.pdbx_seq_one_letter_code
_entity_poly.pdbx_strand_id
1 'polypeptide(L)'
;MDRLGPPVVTIIHVQTESAVSFVHFTRGVHAKGFRARLPVFIGEEFLPTRTAEPEVQETTRARQHARRRAHPHPRMPSTAGYMAVAGGLSLALFWGIWLLLRTDGDEAPWIPAGVAAGFVILVAAAAREIVMRRAWARYTREMELVMGAGEVPRTVLKPKPAASNWSGMQAQVAALRSLQQRLVELDAASTPPEAHLEAYRLCEQYLAGTDEVLRTPGGAAEMRVALRSGQERVRALQRKHLLAWARGETTRLTHEAQRRVRLSDRIETAQRALEVLDEATRVCPGEQELRDSSVAVRNFIASVKVGQWVEMAERAAFRGKYARAIARYRDALFYLSRADMGEDARDEAATRIQREIEMVRARMRTGDDSASDARPAELKFTARDAHARTPKRRDTEPRDAGADGGEEVAG
;
A
#
# COMPACT_ATOMS: atom_id res chain seq x y z
N MET A 1 26.39 32.30 23.04
CA MET A 1 25.07 31.83 23.50
C MET A 1 24.11 32.06 22.34
N ASP A 2 24.19 31.21 21.32
CA ASP A 2 23.38 31.34 20.12
C ASP A 2 22.22 30.36 20.22
N ARG A 3 21.06 30.91 20.58
CA ARG A 3 19.77 30.22 20.48
C ARG A 3 19.36 30.21 19.01
N LEU A 4 20.00 29.35 18.22
CA LEU A 4 19.40 28.86 16.99
C LEU A 4 18.15 28.08 17.41
N GLY A 5 16.98 28.69 17.25
CA GLY A 5 15.71 28.01 17.41
C GLY A 5 15.68 26.77 16.51
N PRO A 6 14.93 25.71 16.90
CA PRO A 6 14.83 24.52 16.08
C PRO A 6 14.36 24.93 14.67
N PRO A 7 14.97 24.38 13.60
CA PRO A 7 14.49 24.63 12.26
C PRO A 7 13.03 24.18 12.23
N VAL A 8 12.11 25.13 12.05
CA VAL A 8 10.73 24.83 11.65
C VAL A 8 10.86 24.32 10.22
N VAL A 9 11.11 23.02 10.11
CA VAL A 9 11.11 22.37 8.82
C VAL A 9 9.64 22.26 8.45
N THR A 10 9.18 23.14 7.58
CA THR A 10 7.85 23.06 6.96
C THR A 10 7.83 21.82 6.09
N ILE A 11 7.56 20.67 6.70
CA ILE A 11 7.53 19.37 6.05
C ILE A 11 6.25 19.35 5.22
N ILE A 12 6.41 19.57 3.92
CA ILE A 12 5.33 19.56 2.96
C ILE A 12 4.45 20.82 3.13
N HIS A 13 4.99 21.97 2.71
CA HIS A 13 4.14 22.82 1.88
C HIS A 13 3.87 21.99 0.63
N VAL A 14 2.84 21.12 0.66
CA VAL A 14 2.11 20.85 -0.58
C VAL A 14 1.77 22.27 -0.98
N GLN A 15 2.34 22.76 -2.08
CA GLN A 15 1.77 23.92 -2.73
C GLN A 15 0.32 23.50 -2.96
N THR A 16 -0.56 23.89 -2.04
CA THR A 16 -1.98 23.83 -2.26
C THR A 16 -2.25 24.61 -3.52
N GLU A 17 -1.46 25.65 -3.83
CA GLU A 17 -1.47 26.36 -5.10
C GLU A 17 -1.23 25.49 -6.35
N SER A 18 -0.50 24.35 -6.31
CA SER A 18 -0.31 23.50 -7.49
C SER A 18 -1.28 22.31 -7.59
N ALA A 19 -1.90 21.90 -6.49
CA ALA A 19 -3.14 21.10 -6.54
C ALA A 19 -4.37 21.97 -6.89
N VAL A 20 -4.34 23.26 -6.54
CA VAL A 20 -5.37 24.28 -6.84
C VAL A 20 -5.19 24.87 -8.24
N SER A 21 -3.96 24.87 -8.79
CA SER A 21 -3.66 25.22 -10.20
C SER A 21 -3.86 24.06 -11.18
N PHE A 22 -4.22 22.85 -10.72
CA PHE A 22 -4.40 21.71 -11.62
C PHE A 22 -5.65 21.81 -12.53
N VAL A 23 -6.44 22.90 -12.41
CA VAL A 23 -7.50 23.26 -13.36
C VAL A 23 -7.45 24.76 -13.70
N HIS A 24 -6.25 25.30 -13.95
CA HIS A 24 -6.11 26.36 -14.94
C HIS A 24 -5.68 25.70 -16.27
N PHE A 25 -6.56 24.86 -16.83
CA PHE A 25 -6.53 24.62 -18.27
C PHE A 25 -7.04 25.92 -18.90
N THR A 26 -6.10 26.85 -19.13
CA THR A 26 -6.37 28.09 -19.81
C THR A 26 -7.05 27.77 -21.13
N ARG A 27 -8.21 28.39 -21.29
CA ARG A 27 -9.00 28.50 -22.50
C ARG A 27 -8.13 29.17 -23.59
N GLY A 28 -7.29 28.38 -24.25
CA GLY A 28 -6.47 28.80 -25.38
C GLY A 28 -7.29 28.79 -26.67
N VAL A 29 -8.02 29.89 -26.92
CA VAL A 29 -8.55 30.20 -28.24
C VAL A 29 -7.45 30.93 -29.02
N HIS A 30 -7.04 30.35 -30.15
CA HIS A 30 -6.27 30.95 -31.25
C HIS A 30 -4.87 31.58 -30.96
N ALA A 31 -3.84 30.98 -31.58
CA ALA A 31 -2.98 31.59 -32.61
C ALA A 31 -1.48 31.23 -32.49
N LYS A 32 -0.99 30.62 -33.57
CA LYS A 32 0.37 30.68 -34.16
C LYS A 32 1.58 30.49 -33.23
N GLY A 33 2.16 29.29 -33.37
CA GLY A 33 3.56 29.14 -33.78
C GLY A 33 4.62 29.48 -32.73
N PHE A 34 5.02 28.49 -31.95
CA PHE A 34 6.37 28.48 -31.37
C PHE A 34 6.91 27.04 -31.39
N ARG A 35 7.91 26.83 -32.25
CA ARG A 35 8.61 25.56 -32.44
C ARG A 35 9.84 25.60 -31.53
N ALA A 36 9.72 25.10 -30.31
CA ALA A 36 10.85 24.91 -29.41
C ALA A 36 11.26 23.43 -29.43
N ARG A 37 12.44 23.15 -30.00
CA ARG A 37 13.14 21.87 -29.93
C ARG A 37 13.60 21.65 -28.49
N LEU A 38 13.20 20.54 -27.88
CA LEU A 38 13.85 19.99 -26.70
C LEU A 38 14.81 18.88 -27.16
N PRO A 39 16.03 18.81 -26.61
CA PRO A 39 16.98 17.76 -26.96
C PRO A 39 16.56 16.43 -26.34
N VAL A 40 16.50 15.42 -27.20
CA VAL A 40 16.41 14.01 -26.85
C VAL A 40 17.77 13.60 -26.28
N PHE A 41 17.81 13.21 -25.00
CA PHE A 41 18.96 12.49 -24.45
C PHE A 41 18.87 11.04 -24.90
N ILE A 42 19.78 10.65 -25.79
CA ILE A 42 20.00 9.29 -26.30
C ILE A 42 21.26 8.76 -25.63
N GLY A 43 21.16 7.54 -25.08
CA GLY A 43 22.23 6.55 -25.09
C GLY A 43 23.30 6.68 -24.01
N GLU A 44 23.22 5.83 -22.98
CA GLU A 44 24.44 5.30 -22.36
C GLU A 44 24.64 3.84 -22.78
N GLU A 45 25.88 3.60 -23.18
CA GLU A 45 26.39 2.44 -23.88
C GLU A 45 26.50 1.22 -22.95
N PHE A 46 25.94 0.11 -23.40
CA PHE A 46 26.30 -1.22 -22.93
C PHE A 46 27.62 -1.63 -23.57
N LEU A 47 28.59 -2.01 -22.73
CA LEU A 47 29.86 -2.62 -23.14
C LEU A 47 30.26 -3.71 -22.12
N PRO A 48 31.11 -4.68 -22.52
CA PRO A 48 30.65 -6.05 -22.69
C PRO A 48 31.34 -7.09 -21.78
N THR A 49 30.74 -8.28 -21.81
CA THR A 49 31.29 -9.58 -21.42
C THR A 49 32.78 -9.76 -21.74
N ARG A 50 33.55 -10.21 -20.74
CA ARG A 50 34.83 -10.91 -20.96
C ARG A 50 34.91 -12.16 -20.09
N THR A 51 34.83 -13.29 -20.78
CA THR A 51 35.21 -14.66 -20.39
C THR A 51 36.71 -14.77 -20.12
N ALA A 52 37.09 -15.52 -19.07
CA ALA A 52 38.28 -16.35 -19.04
C ALA A 52 38.24 -17.31 -17.83
N GLU A 53 37.96 -18.59 -18.10
CA GLU A 53 38.61 -19.70 -17.40
C GLU A 53 40.13 -19.68 -17.71
N PRO A 54 40.99 -20.21 -16.82
CA PRO A 54 41.40 -21.60 -16.98
C PRO A 54 41.56 -22.41 -15.67
N GLU A 55 41.07 -23.64 -15.73
CA GLU A 55 41.77 -24.90 -15.44
C GLU A 55 42.77 -25.06 -14.28
N VAL A 56 42.47 -26.10 -13.49
CA VAL A 56 43.37 -27.17 -13.02
C VAL A 56 44.31 -26.84 -11.85
N GLN A 57 43.94 -27.35 -10.67
CA GLN A 57 44.86 -28.24 -9.95
C GLN A 57 44.12 -29.30 -9.15
N GLU A 58 44.13 -30.50 -9.74
CA GLU A 58 43.82 -31.79 -9.17
C GLU A 58 45.07 -32.27 -8.40
N THR A 59 44.96 -32.57 -7.10
CA THR A 59 45.83 -33.57 -6.44
C THR A 59 45.23 -34.04 -5.11
N THR A 60 44.57 -35.21 -5.21
CA THR A 60 44.76 -36.39 -4.35
C THR A 60 44.66 -36.32 -2.82
N ARG A 61 43.59 -36.98 -2.34
CA ARG A 61 43.56 -38.12 -1.40
C ARG A 61 44.06 -37.93 0.04
N ALA A 62 43.12 -38.04 0.99
CA ALA A 62 43.26 -39.00 2.09
C ALA A 62 41.89 -39.45 2.65
N ARG A 63 41.72 -40.77 2.69
CA ARG A 63 40.62 -41.52 3.32
C ARG A 63 40.45 -41.12 4.79
N GLN A 64 39.22 -40.78 5.19
CA GLN A 64 38.70 -41.19 6.49
C GLN A 64 37.23 -41.62 6.37
N HIS A 65 37.04 -42.93 6.31
CA HIS A 65 35.77 -43.58 6.57
C HIS A 65 35.41 -43.41 8.05
N ALA A 66 34.54 -42.44 8.35
CA ALA A 66 33.80 -42.41 9.61
C ALA A 66 32.35 -42.80 9.33
N ARG A 67 31.92 -43.90 9.94
CA ARG A 67 30.55 -44.45 9.91
C ARG A 67 29.52 -43.35 10.15
N ARG A 68 28.88 -42.86 9.07
CA ARG A 68 27.66 -42.06 9.15
C ARG A 68 26.55 -42.95 9.71
N ARG A 69 26.28 -42.83 11.01
CA ARG A 69 25.02 -43.28 11.60
C ARG A 69 23.93 -42.49 10.90
N ALA A 70 23.09 -43.16 10.12
CA ALA A 70 21.92 -42.58 9.48
C ALA A 70 21.05 -41.94 10.56
N HIS A 71 21.06 -40.61 10.62
CA HIS A 71 20.10 -39.89 11.45
C HIS A 71 18.72 -40.06 10.82
N PRO A 72 17.70 -40.46 11.61
CA PRO A 72 16.35 -40.62 11.10
C PRO A 72 15.87 -39.27 10.58
N HIS A 73 15.69 -39.17 9.26
CA HIS A 73 15.06 -38.00 8.66
C HIS A 73 13.66 -37.84 9.26
N PRO A 74 13.31 -36.68 9.83
CA PRO A 74 11.97 -36.44 10.34
C PRO A 74 10.99 -36.54 9.16
N ARG A 75 10.19 -37.61 9.14
CA ARG A 75 9.11 -37.78 8.17
C ARG A 75 8.11 -36.65 8.39
N MET A 76 8.01 -35.75 7.42
CA MET A 76 6.98 -34.70 7.46
C MET A 76 5.61 -35.37 7.50
N PRO A 77 4.71 -34.95 8.42
CA PRO A 77 3.36 -35.50 8.47
C PRO A 77 2.68 -35.27 7.12
N SER A 78 2.16 -36.33 6.50
CA SER A 78 1.56 -36.28 5.17
C SER A 78 0.36 -35.31 5.18
N THR A 79 0.56 -34.12 4.62
CA THR A 79 -0.45 -33.06 4.51
C THR A 79 -1.64 -33.43 3.62
N ALA A 80 -1.53 -34.51 2.85
CA ALA A 80 -2.58 -35.02 1.98
C ALA A 80 -3.88 -35.39 2.74
N GLY A 81 -3.77 -35.99 3.93
CA GLY A 81 -4.94 -36.45 4.69
C GLY A 81 -5.86 -35.31 5.13
N TYR A 82 -5.28 -34.20 5.59
CA TYR A 82 -6.06 -33.04 6.05
C TYR A 82 -6.82 -32.33 4.91
N MET A 83 -6.21 -32.24 3.72
CA MET A 83 -6.86 -31.63 2.57
C MET A 83 -8.04 -32.48 2.07
N ALA A 84 -7.92 -33.81 2.11
CA ALA A 84 -9.00 -34.71 1.74
C ALA A 84 -10.20 -34.59 2.70
N VAL A 85 -9.95 -34.53 4.01
CA VAL A 85 -11.02 -34.35 5.02
C VAL A 85 -11.69 -32.98 4.88
N ALA A 86 -10.92 -31.90 4.71
CA ALA A 86 -11.46 -30.56 4.54
C ALA A 86 -12.29 -30.43 3.24
N GLY A 87 -11.81 -31.02 2.14
CA GLY A 87 -12.56 -31.09 0.88
C GLY A 87 -13.87 -31.85 1.03
N GLY A 88 -13.84 -33.00 1.70
CA GLY A 88 -15.04 -33.80 1.99
C GLY A 88 -16.07 -33.03 2.84
N LEU A 89 -15.62 -32.32 3.88
CA LEU A 89 -16.49 -31.49 4.73
C LEU A 89 -17.12 -30.32 3.95
N SER A 90 -16.36 -29.68 3.06
CA SER A 90 -16.87 -28.59 2.21
C SER A 90 -17.95 -29.09 1.25
N LEU A 91 -17.72 -30.24 0.60
CA LEU A 91 -18.71 -30.89 -0.27
C LEU A 91 -19.99 -31.29 0.48
N ALA A 92 -19.84 -31.86 1.69
CA ALA A 92 -20.98 -32.23 2.52
C ALA A 92 -21.82 -31.01 2.95
N LEU A 93 -21.17 -29.91 3.35
CA LEU A 93 -21.85 -28.65 3.70
C LEU A 93 -22.54 -28.02 2.49
N PHE A 94 -21.89 -28.00 1.33
CA PHE A 94 -22.48 -27.51 0.09
C PHE A 94 -23.77 -28.27 -0.24
N TRP A 95 -23.73 -29.61 -0.16
CA TRP A 95 -24.90 -30.44 -0.45
C TRP A 95 -26.01 -30.28 0.60
N GLY A 96 -25.67 -30.19 1.89
CA GLY A 96 -26.66 -29.98 2.95
C GLY A 96 -27.39 -28.65 2.82
N ILE A 97 -26.64 -27.57 2.58
CA ILE A 97 -27.21 -26.22 2.38
C ILE A 97 -28.03 -26.18 1.09
N TRP A 98 -27.51 -26.74 -0.01
CA TRP A 98 -28.28 -26.85 -1.26
C TRP A 98 -29.62 -27.55 -1.03
N LEU A 99 -29.62 -28.73 -0.40
CA LEU A 99 -30.83 -29.52 -0.16
C LEU A 99 -31.85 -28.74 0.67
N LEU A 100 -31.40 -28.04 1.71
CA LEU A 100 -32.24 -27.20 2.56
C LEU A 100 -32.87 -26.03 1.79
N LEU A 101 -32.09 -25.28 1.02
CA LEU A 101 -32.61 -24.13 0.25
C LEU A 101 -33.47 -24.58 -0.94
N ARG A 102 -33.22 -25.76 -1.51
CA ARG A 102 -34.03 -26.33 -2.58
C ARG A 102 -35.44 -26.69 -2.09
N THR A 103 -35.60 -27.08 -0.82
CA THR A 103 -36.94 -27.37 -0.27
C THR A 103 -37.77 -26.11 -0.01
N ASP A 104 -37.13 -24.94 0.12
CA ASP A 104 -37.79 -23.66 0.42
C ASP A 104 -38.23 -22.86 -0.83
N GLY A 105 -37.96 -23.40 -2.04
CA GLY A 105 -38.42 -22.78 -3.29
C GLY A 105 -37.63 -21.53 -3.73
N ASP A 106 -36.41 -21.35 -3.23
CA ASP A 106 -35.54 -20.25 -3.65
C ASP A 106 -35.06 -20.47 -5.10
N GLU A 107 -35.03 -19.40 -5.91
CA GLU A 107 -34.75 -19.46 -7.36
C GLU A 107 -33.25 -19.60 -7.68
N ALA A 108 -32.36 -19.36 -6.69
CA ALA A 108 -30.92 -19.45 -6.88
C ALA A 108 -30.16 -20.05 -5.67
N PRO A 109 -30.50 -21.27 -5.22
CA PRO A 109 -29.96 -21.87 -4.00
C PRO A 109 -28.44 -22.16 -4.09
N TRP A 110 -27.88 -22.23 -5.30
CA TRP A 110 -26.45 -22.47 -5.51
C TRP A 110 -25.56 -21.28 -5.14
N ILE A 111 -26.08 -20.04 -5.16
CA ILE A 111 -25.28 -18.84 -4.82
C ILE A 111 -24.91 -18.82 -3.33
N PRO A 112 -25.86 -18.84 -2.36
CA PRO A 112 -25.53 -18.86 -0.94
C PRO A 112 -24.78 -20.14 -0.54
N ALA A 113 -25.12 -21.30 -1.12
CA ALA A 113 -24.40 -22.55 -0.89
C ALA A 113 -22.93 -22.47 -1.35
N GLY A 114 -22.68 -21.87 -2.52
CA GLY A 114 -21.32 -21.66 -3.04
C GLY A 114 -20.49 -20.71 -2.18
N VAL A 115 -21.09 -19.61 -1.69
CA VAL A 115 -20.42 -18.67 -0.78
C VAL A 115 -20.04 -19.35 0.54
N ALA A 116 -20.96 -20.12 1.13
CA ALA A 116 -20.70 -20.85 2.37
C ALA A 116 -19.57 -21.90 2.20
N ALA A 117 -19.61 -22.67 1.11
CA ALA A 117 -18.56 -23.65 0.80
C ALA A 117 -17.20 -22.99 0.56
N GLY A 118 -17.17 -21.86 -0.17
CA GLY A 118 -15.97 -21.06 -0.41
C GLY A 118 -15.35 -20.51 0.88
N PHE A 119 -16.17 -20.05 1.82
CA PHE A 119 -15.69 -19.57 3.12
C PHE A 119 -14.97 -20.67 3.92
N VAL A 120 -15.51 -21.89 3.91
CA VAL A 120 -14.88 -23.04 4.60
C VAL A 120 -13.51 -23.37 4.00
N ILE A 121 -13.39 -23.36 2.67
CA ILE A 121 -12.12 -23.60 1.98
C ILE A 121 -11.10 -22.51 2.34
N LEU A 122 -11.54 -21.24 2.38
CA LEU A 122 -10.68 -20.10 2.70
C LEU A 122 -10.18 -20.17 4.15
N VAL A 123 -11.05 -20.52 5.10
CA VAL A 123 -10.67 -20.75 6.50
C VAL A 123 -9.69 -21.91 6.64
N ALA A 124 -9.92 -23.02 5.92
CA ALA A 124 -9.02 -24.17 5.92
C ALA A 124 -7.63 -23.81 5.34
N ALA A 125 -7.58 -23.01 4.28
CA ALA A 125 -6.34 -22.51 3.69
C ALA A 125 -5.59 -21.57 4.66
N ALA A 126 -6.29 -20.65 5.31
CA ALA A 126 -5.70 -19.76 6.32
C ALA A 126 -5.15 -20.54 7.53
N ALA A 127 -5.90 -21.53 8.02
CA ALA A 127 -5.44 -22.40 9.11
C ALA A 127 -4.18 -23.18 8.71
N ARG A 128 -4.13 -23.71 7.46
CA ARG A 128 -2.94 -24.37 6.92
C ARG A 128 -1.74 -23.43 6.89
N GLU A 129 -1.92 -22.19 6.47
CA GLU A 129 -0.83 -21.21 6.40
C GLU A 129 -0.30 -20.84 7.78
N ILE A 130 -1.17 -20.68 8.78
CA ILE A 130 -0.77 -20.44 10.17
C ILE A 130 0.03 -21.63 10.73
N VAL A 131 -0.44 -22.86 10.49
CA VAL A 131 0.26 -24.08 10.92
C VAL A 131 1.61 -24.21 10.22
N MET A 132 1.69 -23.95 8.92
CA MET A 132 2.94 -23.94 8.16
C MET A 132 3.92 -22.89 8.68
N ARG A 133 3.48 -21.64 8.88
CA ARG A 133 4.32 -20.57 9.44
C ARG A 133 4.83 -20.93 10.84
N ARG A 134 3.99 -21.56 11.67
CA ARG A 134 4.36 -21.99 13.02
C ARG A 134 5.31 -23.20 13.01
N ALA A 135 5.10 -24.17 12.12
CA ALA A 135 5.98 -25.31 11.93
C ALA A 135 7.34 -24.87 11.37
N TRP A 136 7.33 -23.93 10.42
CA TRP A 136 8.54 -23.36 9.86
C TRP A 136 9.31 -22.56 10.91
N ALA A 137 8.65 -21.72 11.72
CA ALA A 137 9.31 -21.01 12.82
C ALA A 137 9.94 -21.95 13.87
N ARG A 138 9.33 -23.12 14.13
CA ARG A 138 9.96 -24.16 14.99
C ARG A 138 11.15 -24.81 14.30
N TYR A 139 11.01 -25.15 13.01
CA TYR A 139 12.08 -25.74 12.22
C TYR A 139 13.28 -24.79 12.11
N THR A 140 13.08 -23.50 11.88
CA THR A 140 14.17 -22.50 11.81
C THR A 140 14.91 -22.39 13.15
N ARG A 141 14.20 -22.40 14.29
CA ARG A 141 14.85 -22.43 15.61
C ARG A 141 15.62 -23.72 15.87
N GLU A 142 15.09 -24.87 15.44
CA GLU A 142 15.79 -26.15 15.56
C GLU A 142 17.02 -26.19 14.63
N MET A 143 16.94 -25.62 13.42
CA MET A 143 18.08 -25.46 12.51
C MET A 143 19.13 -24.51 13.05
N GLU A 144 18.75 -23.38 13.67
CA GLU A 144 19.67 -22.47 14.36
C GLU A 144 20.38 -23.17 15.53
N LEU A 145 19.68 -24.02 16.29
CA LEU A 145 20.27 -24.81 17.35
C LEU A 145 21.21 -25.91 16.83
N VAL A 146 20.88 -26.55 15.70
CA VAL A 146 21.69 -27.64 15.13
C VAL A 146 22.91 -27.10 14.36
N MET A 147 22.77 -26.00 13.62
CA MET A 147 23.88 -25.38 12.89
C MET A 147 24.71 -24.44 13.77
N GLY A 148 24.12 -23.82 14.80
CA GLY A 148 24.83 -23.03 15.82
C GLY A 148 25.51 -23.88 16.90
N ALA A 149 25.21 -25.18 16.99
CA ALA A 149 25.87 -26.14 17.88
C ALA A 149 26.97 -26.95 17.16
N GLY A 150 27.67 -26.33 16.21
CA GLY A 150 28.98 -26.81 15.76
C GLY A 150 29.96 -26.81 16.94
N GLU A 151 30.06 -27.98 17.59
CA GLU A 151 31.14 -28.44 18.46
C GLU A 151 31.74 -27.40 19.42
N VAL A 152 30.98 -27.02 20.45
CA VAL A 152 31.60 -26.74 21.76
C VAL A 152 31.23 -27.90 22.68
N PRO A 153 32.19 -28.71 23.14
CA PRO A 153 31.92 -29.90 23.93
C PRO A 153 31.15 -29.51 25.19
N ARG A 154 29.93 -30.06 25.32
CA ARG A 154 29.11 -30.00 26.54
C ARG A 154 29.85 -30.73 27.66
N THR A 155 30.71 -30.00 28.34
CA THR A 155 31.07 -30.32 29.72
C THR A 155 29.85 -30.03 30.58
N VAL A 156 29.41 -31.05 31.32
CA VAL A 156 28.36 -30.97 32.32
C VAL A 156 28.82 -29.98 33.38
N LEU A 157 28.45 -28.71 33.22
CA LEU A 157 28.80 -27.65 34.15
C LEU A 157 27.77 -27.60 35.26
N LYS A 158 28.24 -27.94 36.47
CA LYS A 158 27.74 -27.45 37.76
C LYS A 158 27.19 -26.02 37.62
N PRO A 159 26.06 -25.68 38.27
CA PRO A 159 25.54 -24.31 38.29
C PRO A 159 26.64 -23.36 38.77
N LYS A 160 27.17 -22.58 37.82
CA LYS A 160 28.27 -21.66 38.05
C LYS A 160 27.71 -20.45 38.82
N PRO A 161 28.33 -20.03 39.93
CA PRO A 161 27.82 -18.95 40.77
C PRO A 161 27.73 -17.63 40.00
N ALA A 162 26.81 -16.77 40.45
CA ALA A 162 26.31 -15.51 39.86
C ALA A 162 27.33 -14.42 39.42
N ALA A 163 28.63 -14.74 39.35
CA ALA A 163 29.69 -13.82 38.95
C ALA A 163 29.76 -13.55 37.43
N SER A 164 29.01 -14.26 36.57
CA SER A 164 29.08 -14.05 35.10
C SER A 164 28.20 -12.91 34.58
N ASN A 165 27.28 -12.36 35.37
CA ASN A 165 26.36 -11.31 34.91
C ASN A 165 27.06 -9.98 34.62
N TRP A 166 28.24 -9.74 35.21
CA TRP A 166 29.04 -8.53 34.99
C TRP A 166 29.51 -8.39 33.55
N SER A 167 29.96 -9.49 32.94
CA SER A 167 30.47 -9.50 31.56
C SER A 167 29.37 -9.11 30.56
N GLY A 168 28.13 -9.53 30.81
CA GLY A 168 26.98 -9.14 30.00
C GLY A 168 26.70 -7.64 30.03
N MET A 169 26.75 -7.01 31.21
CA MET A 169 26.54 -5.56 31.34
C MET A 169 27.62 -4.74 30.63
N GLN A 170 28.89 -5.15 30.73
CA GLN A 170 29.98 -4.48 30.03
C GLN A 170 29.86 -4.61 28.50
N ALA A 171 29.43 -5.78 28.02
CA ALA A 171 29.15 -5.99 26.60
C ALA A 171 28.02 -5.07 26.09
N GLN A 172 26.97 -4.83 26.89
CA GLN A 172 25.89 -3.90 26.53
C GLN A 172 26.37 -2.44 26.41
N VAL A 173 27.24 -1.99 27.30
CA VAL A 173 27.82 -0.64 27.22
C VAL A 173 28.69 -0.49 25.97
N ALA A 174 29.46 -1.52 25.60
CA ALA A 174 30.21 -1.52 24.36
C ALA A 174 29.29 -1.50 23.13
N ALA A 175 28.23 -2.32 23.14
CA ALA A 175 27.22 -2.36 22.09
C ALA A 175 26.52 -1.00 21.89
N LEU A 176 26.26 -0.26 22.98
CA LEU A 176 25.72 1.09 22.91
C LEU A 176 26.63 2.04 22.14
N ARG A 177 27.95 1.98 22.37
CA ARG A 177 28.90 2.86 21.65
C ARG A 177 28.95 2.53 20.17
N SER A 178 29.00 1.24 19.82
CA SER A 178 28.95 0.83 18.41
C SER A 178 27.64 1.20 17.73
N LEU A 179 26.52 1.10 18.45
CA LEU A 179 25.21 1.54 17.98
C LEU A 179 25.25 3.05 17.71
N GLN A 180 25.68 3.85 18.68
CA GLN A 180 25.77 5.30 18.52
C GLN A 180 26.66 5.71 17.35
N GLN A 181 27.82 5.07 17.18
CA GLN A 181 28.71 5.34 16.04
C GLN A 181 28.01 5.07 14.71
N ARG A 182 27.37 3.89 14.57
CA ARG A 182 26.64 3.52 13.36
C ARG A 182 25.45 4.44 13.09
N LEU A 183 24.74 4.87 14.12
CA LEU A 183 23.61 5.78 13.98
C LEU A 183 24.04 7.20 13.58
N VAL A 184 25.21 7.65 14.02
CA VAL A 184 25.79 8.95 13.59
C VAL A 184 26.16 8.90 12.11
N GLU A 185 26.68 7.77 11.61
CA GLU A 185 26.95 7.58 10.18
C GLU A 185 25.67 7.63 9.33
N LEU A 186 24.56 7.13 9.87
CA LEU A 186 23.24 7.12 9.22
C LEU A 186 22.45 8.44 9.36
N ASP A 187 22.97 9.44 10.08
CA ASP A 187 22.30 10.73 10.28
C ASP A 187 22.56 11.73 9.15
N ALA A 188 23.28 11.32 8.10
CA ALA A 188 23.52 12.15 6.93
C ALA A 188 22.19 12.47 6.20
N ALA A 189 22.02 13.71 5.74
CA ALA A 189 20.79 14.19 5.12
C ALA A 189 20.39 13.46 3.82
N SER A 190 21.33 12.76 3.18
CA SER A 190 21.11 11.97 1.96
C SER A 190 20.77 10.50 2.23
N THR A 191 20.55 10.13 3.49
CA THR A 191 20.29 8.74 3.87
C THR A 191 18.90 8.32 3.39
N PRO A 192 18.78 7.17 2.70
CA PRO A 192 17.48 6.67 2.26
C PRO A 192 16.58 6.33 3.45
N PRO A 193 15.24 6.47 3.34
CA PRO A 193 14.33 6.21 4.45
C PRO A 193 14.46 4.79 5.01
N GLU A 194 14.76 3.80 4.16
CA GLU A 194 14.96 2.40 4.56
C GLU A 194 16.09 2.25 5.59
N ALA A 195 17.17 3.02 5.46
CA ALA A 195 18.27 2.98 6.42
C ALA A 195 17.89 3.57 7.78
N HIS A 196 16.98 4.54 7.83
CA HIS A 196 16.39 5.01 9.09
C HIS A 196 15.47 3.96 9.74
N LEU A 197 14.75 3.15 8.95
CA LEU A 197 13.97 2.03 9.48
C LEU A 197 14.88 0.94 10.07
N GLU A 198 16.00 0.64 9.43
CA GLU A 198 17.00 -0.27 9.95
C GLU A 198 17.61 0.24 11.26
N ALA A 199 17.98 1.52 11.31
CA ALA A 199 18.44 2.19 12.53
C ALA A 199 17.42 2.10 13.68
N TYR A 200 16.14 2.33 13.39
CA TYR A 200 15.05 2.17 14.34
C TYR A 200 14.98 0.73 14.89
N ARG A 201 15.05 -0.29 14.01
CA ARG A 201 15.04 -1.71 14.41
C ARG A 201 16.25 -2.08 15.27
N LEU A 202 17.43 -1.54 14.98
CA LEU A 202 18.62 -1.74 15.81
C LEU A 202 18.45 -1.13 17.21
N CYS A 203 17.83 0.04 17.31
CA CYS A 203 17.49 0.65 18.60
C CYS A 203 16.49 -0.22 19.38
N GLU A 204 15.46 -0.73 18.71
CA GLU A 204 14.46 -1.62 19.30
C GLU A 204 15.09 -2.91 19.85
N GLN A 205 15.97 -3.55 19.06
CA GLN A 205 16.71 -4.75 19.47
C GLN A 205 17.61 -4.47 20.69
N TYR A 206 18.30 -3.33 20.72
CA TYR A 206 19.11 -2.93 21.87
C TYR A 206 18.26 -2.69 23.12
N LEU A 207 17.12 -2.01 22.99
CA LEU A 207 16.21 -1.76 24.11
C LEU A 207 15.64 -3.07 24.67
N ALA A 208 15.19 -3.98 23.81
CA ALA A 208 14.74 -5.31 24.22
C ALA A 208 15.84 -6.09 24.94
N GLY A 209 17.06 -6.09 24.41
CA GLY A 209 18.20 -6.77 25.04
C GLY A 209 18.58 -6.18 26.40
N THR A 210 18.54 -4.86 26.54
CA THR A 210 18.86 -4.19 27.82
C THR A 210 17.75 -4.35 28.87
N ASP A 211 16.48 -4.39 28.47
CA ASP A 211 15.36 -4.65 29.38
C ASP A 211 15.46 -6.05 30.02
N GLU A 212 15.87 -7.07 29.26
CA GLU A 212 16.08 -8.42 29.81
C GLU A 212 17.26 -8.48 30.80
N VAL A 213 18.34 -7.75 30.52
CA VAL A 213 19.48 -7.63 31.44
C VAL A 213 19.06 -6.91 32.73
N LEU A 214 18.24 -5.87 32.63
CA LEU A 214 17.72 -5.13 33.80
C LEU A 214 16.71 -5.94 34.61
N ARG A 215 15.99 -6.86 33.98
CA ARG A 215 15.04 -7.78 34.65
C ARG A 215 15.76 -8.80 35.53
N THR A 216 16.98 -9.18 35.17
CA THR A 216 17.77 -10.18 35.91
C THR A 216 18.30 -9.58 37.23
N PRO A 217 17.93 -10.12 38.40
CA PRO A 217 18.45 -9.63 39.67
C PRO A 217 19.94 -9.99 39.83
N GLY A 218 20.78 -9.02 40.17
CA GLY A 218 22.19 -9.27 40.55
C GLY A 218 23.26 -8.50 39.77
N GLY A 219 23.15 -7.18 39.69
CA GLY A 219 24.21 -6.30 39.13
C GLY A 219 24.49 -5.10 40.03
N ALA A 220 25.69 -4.52 39.92
CA ALA A 220 26.04 -3.29 40.65
C ALA A 220 25.02 -2.18 40.35
N ALA A 221 24.62 -1.46 41.40
CA ALA A 221 23.62 -0.39 41.31
C ALA A 221 24.02 0.68 40.28
N GLU A 222 25.30 1.07 40.27
CA GLU A 222 25.85 2.07 39.35
C GLU A 222 25.68 1.67 37.88
N MET A 223 26.00 0.42 37.54
CA MET A 223 25.87 -0.07 36.16
C MET A 223 24.41 -0.09 35.69
N ARG A 224 23.47 -0.40 36.59
CA ARG A 224 22.03 -0.34 36.28
C ARG A 224 21.57 1.09 36.02
N VAL A 225 22.07 2.07 36.78
CA VAL A 225 21.79 3.49 36.53
C VAL A 225 22.36 3.92 35.17
N ALA A 226 23.59 3.52 34.86
CA ALA A 226 24.21 3.79 33.56
C ALA A 226 23.40 3.21 32.39
N LEU A 227 22.93 1.95 32.52
CA LEU A 227 22.08 1.31 31.50
C LEU A 227 20.75 2.04 31.31
N ARG A 228 20.05 2.43 32.39
CA ARG A 228 18.81 3.22 32.28
C ARG A 228 19.02 4.55 31.56
N SER A 229 20.09 5.27 31.92
CA SER A 229 20.46 6.50 31.21
C SER A 229 20.76 6.25 29.72
N GLY A 230 21.35 5.09 29.41
CA GLY A 230 21.59 4.64 28.04
C GLY A 230 20.30 4.36 27.29
N GLN A 231 19.34 3.69 27.93
CA GLN A 231 18.02 3.41 27.36
C GLN A 231 17.27 4.70 27.03
N GLU A 232 17.31 5.71 27.89
CA GLU A 232 16.69 7.02 27.61
C GLU A 232 17.28 7.68 26.36
N ARG A 233 18.62 7.66 26.22
CA ARG A 233 19.29 8.16 25.01
C ARG A 233 18.90 7.37 23.75
N VAL A 234 18.83 6.04 23.85
CA VAL A 234 18.43 5.19 22.72
C VAL A 234 16.95 5.38 22.37
N ARG A 235 16.04 5.59 23.33
CA ARG A 235 14.65 5.94 23.04
C ARG A 235 14.53 7.26 22.29
N ALA A 236 15.35 8.25 22.62
CA ALA A 236 15.40 9.51 21.87
C ALA A 236 15.89 9.30 20.43
N LEU A 237 16.95 8.50 20.23
CA LEU A 237 17.45 8.12 18.90
C LEU A 237 16.44 7.30 18.10
N GLN A 238 15.78 6.34 18.75
CA GLN A 238 14.72 5.52 18.17
C GLN A 238 13.60 6.40 17.64
N ARG A 239 13.09 7.34 18.45
CA ARG A 239 12.08 8.31 18.02
C ARG A 239 12.57 9.12 16.82
N LYS A 240 13.78 9.66 16.88
CA LYS A 240 14.36 10.46 15.78
C LYS A 240 14.38 9.68 14.46
N HIS A 241 14.90 8.45 14.46
CA HIS A 241 14.97 7.63 13.25
C HIS A 241 13.59 7.17 12.76
N LEU A 242 12.66 6.86 13.65
CA LEU A 242 11.29 6.52 13.27
C LEU A 242 10.62 7.69 12.54
N LEU A 243 10.75 8.92 13.08
CA LEU A 243 10.19 10.11 12.46
C LEU A 243 10.86 10.43 11.12
N ALA A 244 12.18 10.29 11.03
CA ALA A 244 12.91 10.48 9.78
C ALA A 244 12.51 9.47 8.70
N TRP A 245 12.36 8.18 9.06
CA TRP A 245 11.84 7.15 8.17
C TRP A 245 10.42 7.47 7.72
N ALA A 246 9.50 7.70 8.67
CA ALA A 246 8.09 7.93 8.36
C ALA A 246 7.95 9.15 7.42
N ARG A 247 8.68 10.23 7.68
CA ARG A 247 8.75 11.41 6.82
C ARG A 247 9.25 11.09 5.42
N GLY A 248 10.40 10.42 5.31
CA GLY A 248 11.01 10.09 4.02
C GLY A 248 10.13 9.17 3.19
N GLU A 249 9.58 8.13 3.81
CA GLU A 249 8.77 7.13 3.13
C GLU A 249 7.40 7.68 2.69
N THR A 250 6.76 8.49 3.54
CA THR A 250 5.48 9.14 3.20
C THR A 250 5.66 10.17 2.08
N THR A 251 6.76 10.92 2.10
CA THR A 251 7.12 11.84 1.00
C THR A 251 7.37 11.07 -0.30
N ARG A 252 8.11 9.96 -0.24
CA ARG A 252 8.37 9.09 -1.38
C ARG A 252 7.07 8.54 -1.98
N LEU A 253 6.19 7.98 -1.14
CA LEU A 253 4.90 7.41 -1.54
C LEU A 253 3.92 8.46 -2.07
N THR A 254 3.85 9.64 -1.47
CA THR A 254 2.99 10.73 -1.97
C THR A 254 3.47 11.24 -3.33
N HIS A 255 4.78 11.39 -3.55
CA HIS A 255 5.33 11.70 -4.87
C HIS A 255 5.08 10.57 -5.89
N GLU A 256 5.18 9.31 -5.48
CA GLU A 256 4.83 8.18 -6.33
C GLU A 256 3.34 8.23 -6.71
N ALA A 257 2.46 8.47 -5.75
CA ALA A 257 1.02 8.62 -5.96
C ALA A 257 0.68 9.78 -6.90
N GLN A 258 1.44 10.88 -6.88
CA GLN A 258 1.25 11.98 -7.82
C GLN A 258 1.62 11.61 -9.27
N ARG A 259 2.58 10.71 -9.47
CA ARG A 259 3.04 10.27 -10.80
C ARG A 259 2.15 9.17 -11.42
N ARG A 260 1.33 8.49 -10.63
CA ARG A 260 0.45 7.43 -11.14
C ARG A 260 -0.64 8.01 -12.05
N VAL A 261 -0.85 7.38 -13.20
CA VAL A 261 -1.87 7.79 -14.20
C VAL A 261 -3.27 7.36 -13.79
N ARG A 262 -3.41 6.13 -13.25
CA ARG A 262 -4.70 5.56 -12.86
C ARG A 262 -5.11 6.04 -11.49
N LEU A 263 -6.36 6.50 -11.35
CA LEU A 263 -6.89 7.01 -10.10
C LEU A 263 -6.90 5.97 -8.97
N SER A 264 -7.18 4.69 -9.28
CA SER A 264 -7.07 3.58 -8.32
C SER A 264 -5.67 3.53 -7.70
N ASP A 265 -4.64 3.51 -8.54
CA ASP A 265 -3.25 3.33 -8.14
C ASP A 265 -2.74 4.56 -7.37
N ARG A 266 -3.23 5.77 -7.72
CA ARG A 266 -2.99 7.01 -6.97
C ARG A 266 -3.52 6.89 -5.54
N ILE A 267 -4.76 6.43 -5.39
CA ILE A 267 -5.42 6.29 -4.08
C ILE A 267 -4.74 5.19 -3.27
N GLU A 268 -4.47 4.03 -3.86
CA GLU A 268 -3.81 2.90 -3.19
C GLU A 268 -2.42 3.29 -2.68
N THR A 269 -1.63 3.98 -3.50
CA THR A 269 -0.29 4.44 -3.10
C THR A 269 -0.35 5.49 -1.99
N ALA A 270 -1.33 6.39 -2.01
CA ALA A 270 -1.54 7.34 -0.93
C ALA A 270 -2.06 6.69 0.36
N GLN A 271 -2.87 5.62 0.26
CA GLN A 271 -3.30 4.83 1.42
C GLN A 271 -2.11 4.13 2.09
N ARG A 272 -1.17 3.59 1.31
CA ARG A 272 0.09 3.06 1.87
C ARG A 272 0.89 4.12 2.64
N ALA A 273 0.87 5.39 2.19
CA ALA A 273 1.49 6.48 2.94
C ALA A 273 0.78 6.73 4.29
N LEU A 274 -0.56 6.62 4.35
CA LEU A 274 -1.29 6.72 5.61
C LEU A 274 -0.94 5.58 6.56
N GLU A 275 -0.80 4.35 6.07
CA GLU A 275 -0.41 3.20 6.90
C GLU A 275 0.95 3.42 7.58
N VAL A 276 1.92 4.01 6.87
CA VAL A 276 3.23 4.39 7.43
C VAL A 276 3.07 5.44 8.54
N LEU A 277 2.23 6.46 8.32
CA LEU A 277 1.97 7.49 9.33
C LEU A 277 1.24 6.93 10.55
N ASP A 278 0.27 6.04 10.35
CA ASP A 278 -0.49 5.42 11.44
C ASP A 278 0.42 4.52 12.29
N GLU A 279 1.33 3.76 11.68
CA GLU A 279 2.31 2.95 12.40
C GLU A 279 3.27 3.82 13.22
N ALA A 280 3.79 4.91 12.63
CA ALA A 280 4.62 5.86 13.36
C ALA A 280 3.86 6.54 14.51
N THR A 281 2.59 6.88 14.30
CA THR A 281 1.73 7.54 15.30
C THR A 281 1.42 6.62 16.48
N ARG A 282 1.28 5.30 16.26
CA ARG A 282 1.09 4.32 17.35
C ARG A 282 2.28 4.31 18.32
N VAL A 283 3.50 4.44 17.80
CA VAL A 283 4.73 4.46 18.62
C VAL A 283 4.98 5.86 19.20
N CYS A 284 4.66 6.93 18.46
CA CYS A 284 4.91 8.32 18.85
C CYS A 284 3.61 9.17 18.80
N PRO A 285 2.66 8.97 19.73
CA PRO A 285 1.35 9.61 19.66
C PRO A 285 1.34 11.14 19.91
N GLY A 286 2.42 11.69 20.47
CA GLY A 286 2.55 13.11 20.81
C GLY A 286 3.12 13.98 19.70
N GLU A 287 3.51 13.41 18.57
CA GLU A 287 4.20 14.15 17.50
C GLU A 287 3.18 14.81 16.56
N GLN A 288 3.10 16.14 16.62
CA GLN A 288 2.14 16.92 15.83
C GLN A 288 2.39 16.81 14.32
N GLU A 289 3.66 16.73 13.91
CA GLU A 289 4.07 16.63 12.50
C GLU A 289 3.46 15.40 11.80
N LEU A 290 3.33 14.26 12.52
CA LEU A 290 2.72 13.04 11.98
C LEU A 290 1.21 13.23 11.77
N ARG A 291 0.53 13.93 12.69
CA ARG A 291 -0.90 14.21 12.60
C ARG A 291 -1.19 15.14 11.43
N ASP A 292 -0.41 16.22 11.31
CA ASP A 292 -0.54 17.18 10.21
C ASP A 292 -0.28 16.50 8.86
N SER A 293 0.76 15.66 8.78
CA SER A 293 1.05 14.85 7.59
C SER A 293 -0.10 13.89 7.26
N SER A 294 -0.72 13.26 8.27
CA SER A 294 -1.85 12.35 8.07
C SER A 294 -3.08 13.09 7.52
N VAL A 295 -3.39 14.27 8.06
CA VAL A 295 -4.45 15.15 7.54
C VAL A 295 -4.14 15.57 6.10
N ALA A 296 -2.89 15.94 5.80
CA ALA A 296 -2.49 16.32 4.43
C ALA A 296 -2.67 15.18 3.43
N VAL A 297 -2.28 13.95 3.77
CA VAL A 297 -2.46 12.78 2.89
C VAL A 297 -3.95 12.41 2.73
N ARG A 298 -4.76 12.53 3.79
CA ARG A 298 -6.22 12.35 3.70
C ARG A 298 -6.87 13.39 2.80
N ASN A 299 -6.49 14.67 2.95
CA ASN A 299 -6.90 15.76 2.06
C ASN A 299 -6.50 15.47 0.59
N PHE A 300 -5.30 14.92 0.37
CA PHE A 300 -4.87 14.50 -0.97
C PHE A 300 -5.78 13.39 -1.53
N ILE A 301 -6.07 12.34 -0.77
CA ILE A 301 -6.98 11.26 -1.21
C ILE A 301 -8.37 11.81 -1.53
N ALA A 302 -8.91 12.68 -0.68
CA ALA A 302 -10.20 13.33 -0.87
C ALA A 302 -10.23 14.16 -2.17
N SER A 303 -9.20 15.00 -2.39
CA SER A 303 -9.11 15.84 -3.59
C SER A 303 -8.99 15.02 -4.88
N VAL A 304 -8.26 13.90 -4.88
CA VAL A 304 -8.19 12.99 -6.04
C VAL A 304 -9.57 12.39 -6.35
N LYS A 305 -10.31 11.94 -5.33
CA LYS A 305 -11.66 11.37 -5.51
C LYS A 305 -12.65 12.42 -6.02
N VAL A 306 -12.68 13.60 -5.42
CA VAL A 306 -13.58 14.70 -5.81
C VAL A 306 -13.23 15.23 -7.21
N GLY A 307 -11.94 15.35 -7.53
CA GLY A 307 -11.46 15.80 -8.83
C GLY A 307 -12.00 14.97 -10.00
N GLN A 308 -12.15 13.65 -9.83
CA GLN A 308 -12.74 12.79 -10.86
C GLN A 308 -14.21 13.13 -11.16
N TRP A 309 -15.00 13.41 -10.12
CA TRP A 309 -16.41 13.81 -10.28
C TRP A 309 -16.54 15.17 -10.95
N VAL A 310 -15.69 16.11 -10.54
CA VAL A 310 -15.58 17.45 -11.13
C VAL A 310 -15.21 17.36 -12.62
N GLU A 311 -14.19 16.58 -12.97
CA GLU A 311 -13.79 16.40 -14.37
C GLU A 311 -14.92 15.81 -15.23
N MET A 312 -15.67 14.83 -14.71
CA MET A 312 -16.84 14.29 -15.39
C MET A 312 -17.96 15.34 -15.56
N ALA A 313 -18.15 16.21 -14.57
CA ALA A 313 -19.11 17.31 -14.63
C ALA A 313 -18.71 18.33 -15.71
N GLU A 314 -17.45 18.74 -15.73
CA GLU A 314 -16.89 19.68 -16.71
C GLU A 314 -17.00 19.13 -18.13
N ARG A 315 -16.64 17.87 -18.36
CA ARG A 315 -16.81 17.20 -19.66
C ARG A 315 -18.27 17.16 -20.10
N ALA A 316 -19.22 17.00 -19.18
CA ALA A 316 -20.65 17.04 -19.50
C ALA A 316 -21.11 18.47 -19.84
N ALA A 317 -20.66 19.47 -19.07
CA ALA A 317 -20.96 20.88 -19.31
C ALA A 317 -20.40 21.35 -20.66
N PHE A 318 -19.19 20.93 -21.00
CA PHE A 318 -18.55 21.23 -22.28
C PHE A 318 -19.34 20.70 -23.48
N ARG A 319 -20.01 19.54 -23.31
CA ARG A 319 -20.89 18.95 -24.34
C ARG A 319 -22.31 19.56 -24.36
N GLY A 320 -22.55 20.65 -23.61
CA GLY A 320 -23.88 21.27 -23.47
C GLY A 320 -24.87 20.47 -22.63
N LYS A 321 -24.45 19.37 -21.98
CA LYS A 321 -25.33 18.52 -21.16
C LYS A 321 -25.38 19.06 -19.72
N TYR A 322 -25.93 20.26 -19.54
CA TYR A 322 -25.88 21.00 -18.27
C TYR A 322 -26.57 20.29 -17.10
N ALA A 323 -27.73 19.69 -17.32
CA ALA A 323 -28.42 18.91 -16.28
C ALA A 323 -27.55 17.77 -15.72
N ARG A 324 -26.85 17.06 -16.62
CA ARG A 324 -25.93 15.98 -16.25
C ARG A 324 -24.69 16.53 -15.53
N ALA A 325 -24.16 17.67 -15.96
CA ALA A 325 -23.04 18.32 -15.27
C ALA A 325 -23.40 18.69 -13.83
N ILE A 326 -24.57 19.31 -13.62
CA ILE A 326 -25.06 19.68 -12.28
C ILE A 326 -25.22 18.44 -11.39
N ALA A 327 -25.76 17.33 -11.93
CA ALA A 327 -25.85 16.08 -11.19
C ALA A 327 -24.47 15.58 -10.71
N ARG A 328 -23.45 15.61 -11.59
CA ARG A 328 -22.09 15.18 -11.23
C ARG A 328 -21.40 16.10 -10.23
N TYR A 329 -21.63 17.41 -10.28
CA TYR A 329 -21.15 18.32 -9.24
C TYR A 329 -21.82 18.06 -7.88
N ARG A 330 -23.11 17.70 -7.87
CA ARG A 330 -23.80 17.29 -6.64
C ARG A 330 -23.23 15.99 -6.07
N ASP A 331 -22.90 15.03 -6.93
CA ASP A 331 -22.19 13.81 -6.51
C ASP A 331 -20.83 14.17 -5.89
N ALA A 332 -20.09 15.11 -6.49
CA ALA A 332 -18.83 15.60 -5.95
C ALA A 332 -18.99 16.21 -4.53
N LEU A 333 -20.01 17.06 -4.32
CA LEU A 333 -20.33 17.63 -3.00
C LEU A 333 -20.74 16.53 -1.99
N PHE A 334 -21.50 15.53 -2.43
CA PHE A 334 -21.88 14.41 -1.58
C PHE A 334 -20.65 13.64 -1.09
N TYR A 335 -19.71 13.31 -1.99
CA TYR A 335 -18.46 12.66 -1.59
C TYR A 335 -17.58 13.55 -0.71
N LEU A 336 -17.51 14.84 -1.00
CA LEU A 336 -16.76 15.83 -0.22
C LEU A 336 -17.27 15.92 1.23
N SER A 337 -18.59 15.88 1.44
CA SER A 337 -19.20 15.92 2.78
C SER A 337 -18.86 14.69 3.64
N ARG A 338 -18.54 13.55 3.01
CA ARG A 338 -18.19 12.28 3.68
C ARG A 338 -16.68 12.04 3.72
N ALA A 339 -15.89 12.90 3.11
CA ALA A 339 -14.45 12.75 3.06
C ALA A 339 -13.85 13.09 4.43
N ASP A 340 -12.97 12.22 4.90
CA ASP A 340 -12.08 12.51 6.03
C ASP A 340 -11.04 13.52 5.54
N MET A 341 -11.31 14.81 5.76
CA MET A 341 -10.48 15.93 5.34
C MET A 341 -10.69 17.10 6.29
N GLY A 342 -9.71 18.00 6.35
CA GLY A 342 -9.81 19.23 7.16
C GLY A 342 -11.02 20.08 6.79
N GLU A 343 -11.67 20.66 7.79
CA GLU A 343 -12.91 21.46 7.62
C GLU A 343 -12.69 22.65 6.69
N ASP A 344 -11.62 23.43 6.90
CA ASP A 344 -11.29 24.57 6.04
C ASP A 344 -11.13 24.17 4.57
N ALA A 345 -10.40 23.07 4.31
CA ALA A 345 -10.18 22.57 2.95
C ALA A 345 -11.48 22.02 2.33
N ARG A 346 -12.36 21.44 3.16
CA ARG A 346 -13.68 20.96 2.73
C ARG A 346 -14.56 22.14 2.32
N ASP A 347 -14.62 23.18 3.13
CA ASP A 347 -15.48 24.35 2.91
C ASP A 347 -15.03 25.17 1.70
N GLU A 348 -13.71 25.33 1.52
CA GLU A 348 -13.14 25.97 0.33
C GLU A 348 -13.53 25.20 -0.94
N ALA A 349 -13.32 23.87 -0.95
CA ALA A 349 -13.66 23.01 -2.07
C ALA A 349 -15.17 23.02 -2.37
N ALA A 350 -16.01 22.99 -1.33
CA ALA A 350 -17.46 23.04 -1.46
C ALA A 350 -17.92 24.36 -2.06
N THR A 351 -17.38 25.48 -1.57
CA THR A 351 -17.67 26.82 -2.08
C THR A 351 -17.29 26.94 -3.55
N ARG A 352 -16.12 26.40 -3.94
CA ARG A 352 -15.67 26.39 -5.34
C ARG A 352 -16.62 25.59 -6.23
N ILE A 353 -16.98 24.37 -5.83
CA ILE A 353 -17.91 23.53 -6.60
C ILE A 353 -19.29 24.19 -6.72
N GLN A 354 -19.77 24.83 -5.65
CA GLN A 354 -21.06 25.53 -5.66
C GLN A 354 -21.07 26.70 -6.65
N ARG A 355 -19.98 27.49 -6.73
CA ARG A 355 -19.83 28.56 -7.73
C ARG A 355 -19.88 28.01 -9.16
N GLU A 356 -19.23 26.87 -9.43
CA GLU A 356 -19.30 26.20 -10.75
C GLU A 356 -20.72 25.75 -11.09
N ILE A 357 -21.46 25.19 -10.13
CA ILE A 357 -22.87 24.82 -10.31
C ILE A 357 -23.70 26.05 -10.70
N GLU A 358 -23.50 27.18 -10.03
CA GLU A 358 -24.21 28.43 -10.33
C GLU A 358 -23.90 28.94 -11.73
N MET A 359 -22.63 28.90 -12.15
CA MET A 359 -22.23 29.27 -13.52
C MET A 359 -22.86 28.34 -14.57
N VAL A 360 -22.90 27.03 -14.34
CA VAL A 360 -23.55 26.08 -15.25
C VAL A 360 -25.06 26.32 -15.32
N ARG A 361 -25.72 26.63 -14.19
CA ARG A 361 -27.14 27.00 -14.16
C ARG A 361 -27.42 28.27 -14.97
N ALA A 362 -26.57 29.28 -14.87
CA ALA A 362 -26.71 30.50 -15.65
C ALA A 362 -26.62 30.22 -17.16
N ARG A 363 -25.65 29.40 -17.59
CA ARG A 363 -25.48 29.00 -19.00
C ARG A 363 -26.67 28.19 -19.53
N MET A 364 -27.25 27.33 -18.69
CA MET A 364 -28.44 26.55 -19.04
C MET A 364 -29.62 27.47 -19.38
N ARG A 365 -29.87 28.50 -18.55
CA ARG A 365 -30.94 29.49 -18.80
C ARG A 365 -30.75 30.23 -20.12
N THR A 366 -29.53 30.72 -20.38
CA THR A 366 -29.23 31.45 -21.62
C THR A 366 -29.26 30.56 -22.88
N GLY A 367 -28.97 29.26 -22.72
CA GLY A 367 -28.99 28.31 -23.82
C GLY A 367 -30.41 28.01 -24.30
N ASP A 368 -31.36 27.90 -23.37
CA ASP A 368 -32.77 27.65 -23.69
C ASP A 368 -33.39 28.82 -24.48
N ASP A 369 -33.06 30.06 -24.12
CA ASP A 369 -33.52 31.26 -24.83
C ASP A 369 -33.03 31.28 -26.29
N SER A 370 -31.76 30.91 -26.52
CA SER A 370 -31.18 30.85 -27.88
C SER A 370 -31.79 29.73 -28.75
N ALA A 371 -32.20 28.63 -28.13
CA ALA A 371 -32.85 27.52 -28.84
C ALA A 371 -34.31 27.82 -29.18
N SER A 372 -35.01 28.63 -28.37
CA SER A 372 -36.36 29.10 -28.71
C SER A 372 -36.38 30.07 -29.88
N ASP A 373 -35.39 30.95 -30.00
CA ASP A 373 -35.29 31.92 -31.11
C ASP A 373 -34.86 31.27 -32.43
N ALA A 374 -34.14 30.16 -32.36
CA ALA A 374 -33.71 29.40 -33.54
C ALA A 374 -34.78 28.46 -34.10
N ARG A 375 -36.00 28.42 -33.55
CA ARG A 375 -37.12 27.77 -34.26
C ARG A 375 -37.32 28.54 -35.56
N PRO A 376 -37.01 27.97 -36.73
CA PRO A 376 -37.25 28.65 -37.99
C PRO A 376 -38.74 28.98 -38.00
N ALA A 377 -39.06 30.26 -38.13
CA ALA A 377 -40.41 30.76 -38.28
C ALA A 377 -41.16 29.74 -39.15
N GLU A 378 -42.18 29.10 -38.57
CA GLU A 378 -42.99 28.09 -39.25
C GLU A 378 -43.26 28.59 -40.66
N LEU A 379 -42.53 28.04 -41.63
CA LEU A 379 -43.00 27.94 -42.99
C LEU A 379 -44.25 27.11 -42.80
N LYS A 380 -45.39 27.80 -42.71
CA LYS A 380 -46.74 27.27 -42.78
C LYS A 380 -46.82 26.48 -44.08
N PHE A 381 -46.33 25.26 -44.06
CA PHE A 381 -46.49 24.31 -45.13
C PHE A 381 -47.93 23.86 -45.00
N THR A 382 -48.80 24.56 -45.72
CA THR A 382 -50.22 24.28 -45.81
C THR A 382 -50.40 22.79 -46.07
N ALA A 383 -51.10 22.13 -45.15
CA ALA A 383 -51.53 20.75 -45.28
C ALA A 383 -52.42 20.61 -46.53
N ARG A 384 -51.84 20.24 -47.67
CA ARG A 384 -52.63 19.79 -48.84
C ARG A 384 -52.10 18.56 -49.56
N ASP A 385 -50.86 18.11 -49.33
CA ASP A 385 -50.36 16.91 -50.01
C ASP A 385 -49.58 15.99 -49.08
N ALA A 386 -50.27 15.02 -48.47
CA ALA A 386 -49.64 13.77 -47.99
C ALA A 386 -50.68 12.67 -47.68
N HIS A 387 -51.68 12.48 -48.56
CA HIS A 387 -52.35 11.18 -48.68
C HIS A 387 -51.55 10.33 -49.66
N ALA A 388 -50.56 9.58 -49.18
CA ALA A 388 -50.18 8.27 -49.70
C ALA A 388 -48.89 7.78 -49.04
N ARG A 389 -48.88 6.49 -48.68
CA ARG A 389 -47.73 5.64 -48.30
C ARG A 389 -47.52 5.40 -46.81
N THR A 390 -48.41 4.60 -46.25
CA THR A 390 -48.02 3.43 -45.45
C THR A 390 -47.77 2.24 -46.41
N PRO A 391 -47.26 1.08 -45.96
CA PRO A 391 -46.11 0.80 -45.10
C PRO A 391 -45.19 -0.29 -45.73
N LYS A 392 -43.95 -0.50 -45.23
CA LYS A 392 -43.26 -1.78 -45.47
C LYS A 392 -42.50 -2.27 -44.23
N ARG A 393 -43.23 -3.09 -43.49
CA ARG A 393 -42.78 -4.02 -42.44
C ARG A 393 -41.63 -4.89 -42.99
N ARG A 394 -40.48 -4.85 -42.35
CA ARG A 394 -39.35 -5.75 -42.63
C ARG A 394 -39.17 -6.66 -41.43
N ASP A 395 -39.87 -7.77 -41.48
CA ASP A 395 -39.57 -8.99 -40.72
C ASP A 395 -38.29 -9.64 -41.30
N THR A 396 -37.67 -10.58 -40.57
CA THR A 396 -36.44 -11.39 -40.82
C THR A 396 -35.13 -10.75 -40.30
N GLU A 397 -34.33 -11.32 -39.38
CA GLU A 397 -33.97 -12.72 -39.12
C GLU A 397 -33.59 -12.98 -37.63
N PRO A 398 -33.77 -14.23 -37.13
CA PRO A 398 -33.09 -14.74 -35.93
C PRO A 398 -31.69 -15.27 -36.31
N ARG A 399 -30.66 -14.89 -35.53
CA ARG A 399 -29.30 -15.40 -35.72
C ARG A 399 -29.00 -16.44 -34.63
N ASP A 400 -29.33 -17.68 -34.94
CA ASP A 400 -28.91 -18.88 -34.22
C ASP A 400 -27.51 -19.34 -34.66
N ALA A 401 -26.82 -20.01 -33.73
CA ALA A 401 -25.65 -20.89 -33.87
C ALA A 401 -24.33 -20.23 -34.37
N GLY A 402 -23.15 -20.55 -33.84
CA GLY A 402 -22.72 -21.52 -32.85
C GLY A 402 -21.18 -21.62 -32.87
N ALA A 403 -20.64 -22.43 -31.94
CA ALA A 403 -19.33 -23.08 -31.92
C ALA A 403 -18.04 -22.28 -32.17
N ASP A 404 -17.17 -22.19 -31.16
CA ASP A 404 -15.85 -22.87 -31.10
C ASP A 404 -15.21 -22.49 -29.74
N GLY A 405 -14.67 -23.38 -28.90
CA GLY A 405 -13.73 -24.44 -29.26
C GLY A 405 -12.32 -23.83 -29.22
N GLY A 406 -11.67 -23.85 -28.06
CA GLY A 406 -10.38 -23.17 -27.86
C GLY A 406 -9.68 -23.56 -26.56
N GLU A 407 -9.38 -24.84 -26.48
CA GLU A 407 -8.41 -25.47 -25.60
C GLU A 407 -7.01 -24.90 -25.88
N GLU A 408 -6.31 -24.32 -24.89
CA GLU A 408 -4.84 -24.26 -24.98
C GLU A 408 -4.20 -24.42 -23.60
N VAL A 409 -3.35 -25.45 -23.57
CA VAL A 409 -2.54 -25.97 -22.49
C VAL A 409 -1.12 -25.42 -22.65
N ALA A 410 -0.41 -25.32 -21.52
CA ALA A 410 1.04 -25.25 -21.34
C ALA A 410 1.71 -23.86 -21.24
N GLY A 411 2.47 -23.72 -20.16
CA GLY A 411 3.35 -22.62 -19.77
C GLY A 411 3.69 -22.74 -18.30
#